data_AF-A0A2E7TS46-F1
#
_entry.id   AF-A0A2E7TS46-F1
#
_cell.length_a   1.000
_cell.length_b   1.000
_cell.length_c   1.000
_cell.angle_alpha   90.00
_cell.angle_beta   90.00
_cell.angle_gamma   90.00
#
_symmetry.space_group_name_H-M   'P 1'
#
loop_
_entity.id
_entity.type
_entity.pdbx_description
1 polymer ?
#
loop_
_entity_poly.entity_id
_entity_poly.type
_entity_poly.pdbx_seq_one_letter_code
_entity_poly.pdbx_strand_id
1 'polypeptide(L)'
;MDVQVWTYIIVGLTFALYIAIAIRSRAGSTKEFYVAGGGVSPLANGLATAADWMSAASFLGMAGIISFSGRDGSVYLMGWTGGYVLLALLLAPYLRKFGKFTVPDFVGDRYYSQTARIIAVVCALFISFTYVAGQMRGVGIVFSRFLQVDITLGVIIGMAIVFLYAVLGGMKGITYTQVAQYCVLIFAFSVPAIYISIMLTGNAVPQLGFGSDLINEPGVSLLDKLDGLSTEL
;
A
#
# COMPACT_ATOMS: atom_id res chain seq x y z
N MET A 1 22.48 -16.33 14.70
CA MET A 1 22.22 -16.14 13.26
C MET A 1 22.35 -14.66 12.98
N ASP A 2 23.03 -14.30 11.90
CA ASP A 2 23.22 -12.90 11.51
C ASP A 2 21.91 -12.27 11.00
N VAL A 3 21.77 -10.95 11.10
CA VAL A 3 20.59 -10.17 10.68
C VAL A 3 20.31 -10.37 9.19
N GLN A 4 21.36 -10.51 8.38
CA GLN A 4 21.24 -10.78 6.95
C GLN A 4 20.58 -12.13 6.67
N VAL A 5 20.94 -13.17 7.43
CA VAL A 5 20.34 -14.50 7.30
C VAL A 5 18.86 -14.47 7.67
N TRP A 6 18.51 -13.76 8.75
CA TRP A 6 17.10 -13.55 9.12
C TRP A 6 16.31 -12.82 8.04
N THR A 7 16.92 -11.79 7.43
CA THR A 7 16.32 -11.05 6.33
C THR A 7 15.99 -11.97 5.16
N TYR A 8 16.95 -12.79 4.72
CA TYR A 8 16.72 -13.73 3.62
C TYR A 8 15.64 -14.77 3.92
N ILE A 9 15.60 -15.29 5.15
CA ILE A 9 14.57 -16.23 5.57
C ILE A 9 13.19 -15.57 5.54
N ILE A 10 13.03 -14.39 6.13
CA ILE A 10 11.75 -13.69 6.19
C ILE A 10 11.29 -13.32 4.77
N VAL A 11 12.16 -12.72 3.96
CA VAL A 11 11.84 -12.36 2.57
C VAL A 11 11.48 -13.60 1.76
N GLY A 12 12.27 -14.67 1.85
CA GLY A 12 11.99 -15.94 1.18
C GLY A 12 10.65 -16.55 1.59
N LEU A 13 10.34 -16.58 2.88
CA LEU A 13 9.06 -17.08 3.41
C LEU A 13 7.88 -16.24 2.94
N THR A 14 8.00 -14.90 2.91
CA THR A 14 6.92 -14.03 2.42
C THR A 14 6.62 -14.27 0.94
N PHE A 15 7.64 -14.36 0.08
CA PHE A 15 7.42 -14.65 -1.34
C PHE A 15 6.91 -16.07 -1.57
N ALA A 16 7.41 -17.06 -0.82
CA ALA A 16 6.88 -18.41 -0.88
C ALA A 16 5.39 -18.46 -0.51
N LEU A 17 4.97 -17.72 0.52
CA LEU A 17 3.57 -17.56 0.89
C LEU A 17 2.75 -16.94 -0.25
N TYR A 18 3.23 -15.85 -0.85
CA TYR A 18 2.51 -15.18 -1.94
C TYR A 18 2.36 -16.07 -3.18
N ILE A 19 3.42 -16.77 -3.55
CA ILE A 19 3.40 -17.73 -4.67
C ILE A 19 2.45 -18.90 -4.36
N ALA A 20 2.47 -19.43 -3.14
CA ALA A 20 1.57 -20.51 -2.74
C ALA A 20 0.08 -20.09 -2.81
N ILE A 21 -0.23 -18.87 -2.38
CA ILE A 21 -1.57 -18.28 -2.50
C ILE A 21 -1.97 -18.16 -3.97
N ALA A 22 -1.06 -17.67 -4.83
CA ALA A 22 -1.32 -17.51 -6.25
C ALA A 22 -1.58 -18.86 -6.95
N ILE A 23 -0.78 -19.89 -6.66
CA ILE A 23 -0.95 -21.24 -7.22
C ILE A 23 -2.30 -21.84 -6.79
N ARG A 24 -2.65 -21.72 -5.50
CA ARG A 24 -3.93 -22.23 -4.97
C ARG A 24 -5.14 -21.48 -5.51
N SER A 25 -4.95 -20.22 -5.95
CA SER A 25 -6.03 -19.34 -6.40
C SER A 25 -6.10 -19.20 -7.92
N ARG A 26 -5.42 -20.06 -8.67
CA ARG A 26 -5.29 -20.00 -10.13
C ARG A 26 -6.66 -19.84 -10.81
N ALA A 27 -6.78 -18.82 -11.65
CA ALA A 27 -8.01 -18.56 -12.41
C ALA A 27 -8.14 -19.52 -13.60
N GLY A 28 -9.33 -20.08 -13.80
CA GLY A 28 -9.66 -20.96 -14.93
C GLY A 28 -10.36 -20.25 -16.09
N SER A 29 -10.82 -19.01 -15.91
CA SER A 29 -11.53 -18.22 -16.93
C SER A 29 -11.17 -16.73 -16.90
N THR A 30 -11.45 -16.00 -17.99
CA THR A 30 -11.23 -14.54 -18.09
C THR A 30 -11.97 -13.74 -17.01
N LYS A 31 -13.19 -14.16 -16.65
CA LYS A 31 -13.98 -13.51 -15.59
C LYS A 31 -13.37 -13.74 -14.20
N GLU A 32 -12.83 -14.92 -13.95
CA GLU A 32 -12.08 -15.19 -12.72
C GLU A 32 -10.74 -14.43 -12.69
N PHE A 33 -10.10 -14.30 -13.85
CA PHE A 33 -8.83 -13.61 -13.97
C PHE A 33 -8.96 -12.11 -13.70
N TYR A 34 -10.01 -11.44 -14.19
CA TYR A 34 -10.15 -9.98 -14.02
C TYR A 34 -10.99 -9.53 -12.84
N VAL A 35 -12.01 -10.30 -12.43
CA VAL A 35 -12.93 -9.89 -11.33
C VAL A 35 -13.13 -10.94 -10.25
N ALA A 36 -12.30 -11.98 -10.22
CA ALA A 36 -12.40 -13.07 -9.25
C ALA A 36 -13.81 -13.71 -9.18
N GLY A 37 -14.56 -13.66 -10.29
CA GLY A 37 -15.94 -14.14 -10.35
C GLY A 37 -16.94 -13.37 -9.48
N GLY A 38 -16.55 -12.28 -8.82
CA GLY A 38 -17.37 -11.53 -7.87
C GLY A 38 -17.51 -12.17 -6.48
N GLY A 39 -16.77 -13.25 -6.20
CA GLY A 39 -16.90 -14.05 -4.96
C GLY A 39 -15.99 -13.62 -3.81
N VAL A 40 -15.25 -12.53 -3.93
CA VAL A 40 -14.34 -12.05 -2.87
C VAL A 40 -15.12 -11.31 -1.79
N SER A 41 -14.88 -11.65 -0.52
CA SER A 41 -15.58 -11.01 0.60
C SER A 41 -15.28 -9.50 0.67
N PRO A 42 -16.23 -8.66 1.12
CA PRO A 42 -16.00 -7.22 1.26
C PRO A 42 -14.79 -6.90 2.16
N LEU A 43 -14.61 -7.67 3.23
CA LEU A 43 -13.46 -7.53 4.12
C LEU A 43 -12.14 -7.83 3.38
N ALA A 44 -12.05 -8.94 2.65
CA ALA A 44 -10.84 -9.28 1.90
C ALA A 44 -10.51 -8.22 0.85
N ASN A 45 -11.52 -7.71 0.13
CA ASN A 45 -11.33 -6.60 -0.80
C ASN A 45 -10.86 -5.33 -0.09
N GLY A 46 -11.42 -4.99 1.08
CA GLY A 46 -10.99 -3.83 1.86
C GLY A 46 -9.54 -3.94 2.33
N LEU A 47 -9.14 -5.09 2.86
CA LEU A 47 -7.76 -5.36 3.28
C LEU A 47 -6.80 -5.30 2.09
N ALA A 48 -7.18 -5.90 0.96
CA ALA A 48 -6.38 -5.88 -0.25
C ALA A 48 -6.20 -4.46 -0.81
N THR A 49 -7.28 -3.69 -0.79
CA THR A 49 -7.30 -2.27 -1.17
C THR A 49 -6.40 -1.43 -0.25
N ALA A 50 -6.44 -1.68 1.06
CA ALA A 50 -5.58 -0.99 2.01
C ALA A 50 -4.10 -1.36 1.84
N ALA A 51 -3.78 -2.63 1.52
CA ALA A 51 -2.42 -3.03 1.16
C ALA A 51 -1.92 -2.31 -0.10
N ASP A 52 -2.76 -2.17 -1.13
CA ASP A 52 -2.40 -1.43 -2.34
C ASP A 52 -2.16 0.06 -2.09
N TRP A 53 -2.94 0.65 -1.18
CA TRP A 53 -2.73 2.02 -0.70
C TRP A 53 -1.40 2.17 0.06
N MET A 54 -1.01 1.17 0.87
CA MET A 54 0.27 1.13 1.60
C MET A 54 1.44 0.69 0.71
N SER A 55 1.70 1.45 -0.36
CA SER A 55 2.71 1.14 -1.36
C SER A 55 4.09 1.73 -1.03
N ALA A 56 5.09 1.57 -1.92
CA ALA A 56 6.40 2.18 -1.73
C ALA A 56 6.33 3.72 -1.67
N ALA A 57 5.37 4.34 -2.37
CA ALA A 57 5.10 5.77 -2.26
C ALA A 57 4.66 6.15 -0.85
N SER A 58 3.81 5.34 -0.23
CA SER A 58 3.29 5.57 1.12
C SER A 58 4.32 5.27 2.20
N PHE A 59 5.15 4.25 2.02
CA PHE A 59 6.17 3.88 3.01
C PHE A 59 7.43 4.75 2.90
N LEU A 60 8.06 4.80 1.72
CA LEU A 60 9.33 5.51 1.51
C LEU A 60 9.10 6.98 1.16
N GLY A 61 8.13 7.26 0.28
CA GLY A 61 7.87 8.61 -0.21
C GLY A 61 7.34 9.52 0.90
N MET A 62 6.30 9.11 1.63
CA MET A 62 5.75 9.89 2.73
C MET A 62 6.74 10.07 3.87
N ALA A 63 7.47 9.02 4.26
CA ALA A 63 8.51 9.14 5.27
C ALA A 63 9.57 10.16 4.86
N GLY A 64 9.98 10.17 3.59
CA GLY A 64 10.90 11.16 3.05
C GLY A 64 10.33 12.58 3.09
N ILE A 65 9.12 12.80 2.56
CA ILE A 65 8.47 14.12 2.55
C ILE A 65 8.32 14.68 3.96
N ILE A 66 7.81 13.88 4.89
CA ILE A 66 7.60 14.32 6.29
C ILE A 66 8.96 14.58 6.97
N SER A 67 9.99 13.76 6.69
CA SER A 67 11.32 13.97 7.26
C SER A 67 11.99 15.27 6.79
N PHE A 68 11.67 15.76 5.59
CA PHE A 68 12.29 16.98 5.04
C PHE A 68 11.41 18.23 5.14
N SER A 69 10.08 18.07 5.22
CA SER A 69 9.11 19.17 5.22
C SER A 69 8.30 19.26 6.52
N GLY A 70 8.64 18.45 7.53
CA GLY A 70 8.04 18.50 8.86
C GLY A 70 6.51 18.54 8.83
N ARG A 71 5.94 19.57 9.46
CA ARG A 71 4.49 19.78 9.57
C ARG A 71 3.79 19.85 8.22
N ASP A 72 4.36 20.56 7.26
CA ASP A 72 3.72 20.79 5.96
C ASP A 72 3.60 19.49 5.17
N GLY A 73 4.57 18.58 5.35
CA GLY A 73 4.51 17.22 4.80
C GLY A 73 3.37 16.38 5.38
N SER A 74 2.99 16.61 6.64
CA SER A 74 1.91 15.87 7.31
C SER A 74 0.52 16.21 6.75
N VAL A 75 0.32 17.43 6.24
CA VAL A 75 -0.94 17.85 5.59
C VAL A 75 -1.19 17.03 4.33
N TYR A 76 -0.13 16.65 3.61
CA TYR A 76 -0.23 15.79 2.43
C TYR A 76 -0.80 14.41 2.79
N LEU A 77 -0.40 13.84 3.94
CA LEU A 77 -0.93 12.56 4.42
C LEU A 77 -2.45 12.64 4.68
N MET A 78 -2.89 13.74 5.31
CA MET A 78 -4.31 13.98 5.60
C MET A 78 -5.13 14.18 4.32
N GLY A 79 -4.64 15.00 3.39
CA GLY A 79 -5.30 15.24 2.11
C GLY A 79 -5.39 13.99 1.25
N TRP A 80 -4.31 13.21 1.17
CA TRP A 80 -4.29 11.96 0.41
C TRP A 80 -5.25 10.92 1.01
N THR A 81 -5.16 10.67 2.31
CA THR A 81 -6.03 9.68 2.99
C THR A 81 -7.50 10.11 2.93
N GLY A 82 -7.79 11.40 3.19
CA GLY A 82 -9.14 11.94 3.10
C GLY A 82 -9.72 11.85 1.69
N GLY A 83 -8.92 12.19 0.67
CA GLY A 83 -9.31 12.04 -0.74
C GLY A 83 -9.62 10.58 -1.11
N TYR A 84 -8.86 9.64 -0.55
CA TYR A 84 -9.12 8.21 -0.73
C TYR A 84 -10.47 7.78 -0.15
N VAL A 85 -10.79 8.24 1.06
CA VAL A 85 -12.10 7.98 1.70
C VAL A 85 -13.24 8.57 0.87
N LEU A 86 -13.09 9.81 0.38
CA LEU A 86 -14.10 10.45 -0.47
C LEU A 86 -14.30 9.67 -1.77
N LEU A 87 -13.24 9.22 -2.43
CA LEU A 87 -13.35 8.39 -3.63
C LEU A 87 -14.05 7.06 -3.33
N ALA A 88 -13.70 6.40 -2.23
CA ALA A 88 -14.30 5.13 -1.82
C ALA A 88 -15.80 5.26 -1.51
N LEU A 89 -16.23 6.37 -0.90
CA LEU A 89 -17.63 6.60 -0.54
C LEU A 89 -18.46 7.17 -1.69
N LEU A 90 -17.90 8.09 -2.48
CA LEU A 90 -18.64 8.87 -3.48
C LEU A 90 -18.55 8.31 -4.89
N LEU A 91 -17.48 7.59 -5.25
CA LEU A 91 -17.27 7.13 -6.62
C LEU A 91 -17.41 5.61 -6.75
N ALA A 92 -16.80 4.85 -5.85
CA ALA A 92 -16.79 3.38 -5.93
C ALA A 92 -18.20 2.75 -5.99
N PRO A 93 -19.23 3.21 -5.23
CA PRO A 93 -20.57 2.64 -5.31
C PRO A 93 -21.23 2.83 -6.68
N TYR A 94 -20.98 3.97 -7.35
CA TYR A 94 -21.53 4.26 -8.67
C TYR A 94 -20.87 3.42 -9.75
N LEU A 95 -19.54 3.30 -9.71
CA LEU A 95 -18.79 2.45 -10.63
C LEU A 95 -19.22 0.98 -10.49
N ARG A 96 -19.42 0.51 -9.25
CA ARG A 96 -19.93 -0.85 -8.98
C ARG A 96 -21.32 -1.08 -9.58
N LYS A 97 -22.25 -0.12 -9.44
CA LYS A 97 -23.59 -0.21 -10.03
C LYS A 97 -23.56 -0.22 -11.57
N PHE A 98 -22.56 0.44 -12.17
CA PHE A 98 -22.40 0.50 -13.63
C PHE A 98 -21.89 -0.83 -14.23
N GLY A 99 -21.24 -1.68 -13.43
CA GLY A 99 -20.95 -3.07 -13.79
C GLY A 99 -19.92 -3.28 -14.91
N LYS A 100 -19.13 -2.26 -15.26
CA LYS A 100 -18.04 -2.37 -16.24
C LYS A 100 -16.73 -2.81 -15.59
N PHE A 101 -15.88 -3.44 -16.40
CA PHE A 101 -14.58 -3.94 -15.97
C PHE A 101 -13.51 -2.84 -15.85
N THR A 102 -13.66 -1.72 -16.57
CA THR A 102 -12.65 -0.66 -16.61
C THR A 102 -13.26 0.74 -16.50
N VAL A 103 -12.48 1.69 -15.96
CA VAL A 103 -12.87 3.12 -15.88
C VAL A 103 -13.02 3.75 -17.28
N PRO A 104 -12.15 3.47 -18.27
CA PRO A 104 -12.35 3.98 -19.62
C PRO A 104 -13.65 3.52 -20.27
N ASP A 105 -14.08 2.28 -20.06
CA ASP A 105 -15.37 1.81 -20.55
C ASP A 105 -16.54 2.56 -19.90
N PHE A 106 -16.44 2.83 -18.60
CA PHE A 106 -17.40 3.68 -17.90
C PHE A 106 -17.50 5.06 -18.56
N VAL A 107 -16.38 5.73 -18.82
CA VAL A 107 -16.36 7.06 -19.45
C VAL A 107 -16.97 6.99 -20.86
N GLY A 108 -16.54 6.03 -21.67
CA GLY A 108 -17.04 5.87 -23.04
C GLY A 108 -18.55 5.69 -23.11
N ASP A 109 -19.10 4.85 -22.24
CA ASP A 109 -20.54 4.56 -22.22
C ASP A 109 -21.34 5.69 -21.57
N ARG A 110 -20.81 6.30 -20.51
CA ARG A 110 -21.47 7.42 -19.81
C ARG A 110 -21.71 8.63 -20.72
N TYR A 111 -20.80 8.85 -21.67
CA TYR A 111 -20.85 9.96 -22.62
C TYR A 111 -21.19 9.52 -24.06
N TYR A 112 -21.48 8.24 -24.29
CA TYR A 112 -21.76 7.69 -25.61
C TYR A 112 -20.70 8.06 -26.67
N SER A 113 -19.42 8.08 -26.28
CA SER A 113 -18.33 8.62 -27.11
C SER A 113 -17.11 7.71 -27.12
N GLN A 114 -16.77 7.21 -28.31
CA GLN A 114 -15.56 6.43 -28.53
C GLN A 114 -14.30 7.29 -28.33
N THR A 115 -14.35 8.57 -28.69
CA THR A 115 -13.25 9.52 -28.45
C THR A 115 -12.98 9.68 -26.96
N ALA A 116 -14.03 9.85 -26.15
CA ALA A 116 -13.89 9.95 -24.70
C ALA A 116 -13.30 8.67 -24.09
N ARG A 117 -13.70 7.49 -24.60
CA ARG A 117 -13.11 6.20 -24.21
C ARG A 117 -11.62 6.15 -24.49
N ILE A 118 -11.20 6.51 -25.71
CA ILE A 118 -9.79 6.48 -26.12
C ILE A 118 -8.96 7.43 -25.24
N ILE A 119 -9.44 8.65 -25.00
CA ILE A 119 -8.77 9.60 -24.11
C ILE A 119 -8.62 8.99 -22.71
N ALA A 120 -9.67 8.39 -22.17
CA ALA A 120 -9.63 7.76 -20.85
C ALA A 120 -8.64 6.57 -20.80
N VAL A 121 -8.52 5.78 -21.89
CA VAL A 121 -7.50 4.72 -22.00
C VAL A 121 -6.09 5.31 -21.96
N VAL A 122 -5.82 6.36 -22.73
CA VAL A 122 -4.50 7.02 -22.75
C VAL A 122 -4.16 7.57 -21.37
N CYS A 123 -5.10 8.25 -20.71
CA CYS A 123 -4.92 8.74 -19.34
C CYS A 123 -4.64 7.60 -18.37
N ALA A 124 -5.41 6.50 -18.43
CA ALA A 124 -5.22 5.35 -17.55
C ALA A 124 -3.82 4.74 -17.74
N LEU A 125 -3.39 4.52 -18.99
CA LEU A 125 -2.07 3.98 -19.29
C LEU A 125 -0.95 4.91 -18.80
N PHE A 126 -1.07 6.22 -19.03
CA PHE A 126 -0.07 7.21 -18.60
C PHE A 126 0.08 7.24 -17.08
N ILE A 127 -1.04 7.28 -16.35
CA ILE A 127 -1.05 7.29 -14.88
C ILE A 127 -0.50 5.97 -14.34
N SER A 128 -0.97 4.83 -14.84
CA SER A 128 -0.51 3.50 -14.41
C SER A 128 0.98 3.30 -14.66
N PHE A 129 1.49 3.71 -15.83
CA PHE A 129 2.91 3.58 -16.14
C PHE A 129 3.78 4.44 -15.21
N THR A 130 3.39 5.70 -15.01
CA THR A 130 4.11 6.61 -14.11
C THR A 130 4.14 6.06 -12.69
N TYR A 131 3.01 5.53 -12.21
CA TYR A 131 2.93 4.93 -10.89
C TYR A 131 3.81 3.68 -10.76
N VAL A 132 3.71 2.74 -11.71
CA VAL A 132 4.52 1.51 -11.70
C VAL A 132 6.00 1.83 -11.75
N ALA A 133 6.43 2.81 -12.55
CA ALA A 133 7.83 3.23 -12.61
C ALA A 133 8.37 3.67 -11.23
N GLY A 134 7.60 4.48 -10.50
CA GLY A 134 7.94 4.89 -9.13
C GLY A 134 7.99 3.71 -8.15
N GLN A 135 7.02 2.80 -8.23
CA GLN A 135 6.99 1.59 -7.38
C GLN A 135 8.20 0.68 -7.64
N MET A 136 8.56 0.48 -8.91
CA MET A 136 9.71 -0.33 -9.28
C MET A 136 11.01 0.26 -8.73
N ARG A 137 11.16 1.60 -8.77
CA ARG A 137 12.30 2.26 -8.13
C ARG A 137 12.35 1.99 -6.63
N GLY A 138 11.21 2.06 -5.94
CA GLY A 138 11.09 1.72 -4.52
C GLY A 138 11.52 0.28 -4.22
N VAL A 139 11.03 -0.69 -5.00
CA VAL A 139 11.43 -2.11 -4.91
C VAL A 139 12.94 -2.27 -5.10
N GLY A 140 13.51 -1.63 -6.12
CA GLY A 140 14.96 -1.68 -6.39
C GLY A 140 15.79 -1.12 -5.23
N ILE A 141 15.37 -0.02 -4.62
CA ILE A 141 16.05 0.56 -3.44
C ILE A 141 16.02 -0.43 -2.28
N VAL A 142 14.85 -0.98 -1.94
CA VAL A 142 14.71 -1.95 -0.84
C VAL A 142 15.56 -3.19 -1.12
N PHE A 143 15.46 -3.77 -2.31
CA PHE A 143 16.17 -5.00 -2.65
C PHE A 143 17.67 -4.79 -2.71
N SER A 144 18.16 -3.65 -3.22
CA SER A 144 19.59 -3.35 -3.22
C SER A 144 20.17 -3.30 -1.80
N ARG A 145 19.40 -2.78 -0.83
CA ARG A 145 19.84 -2.67 0.56
C ARG A 145 19.83 -4.01 1.29
N PHE A 146 18.80 -4.82 1.10
CA PHE A 146 18.64 -6.09 1.83
C PHE A 146 19.32 -7.27 1.14
N LEU A 147 19.31 -7.33 -0.19
CA LEU A 147 19.98 -8.38 -0.97
C LEU A 147 21.44 -8.04 -1.31
N GLN A 148 21.88 -6.80 -1.05
CA GLN A 148 23.24 -6.31 -1.36
C GLN A 148 23.58 -6.45 -2.86
N VAL A 149 22.59 -6.22 -3.72
CA VAL A 149 22.70 -6.24 -5.18
C VAL A 149 22.60 -4.83 -5.75
N ASP A 150 23.00 -4.64 -7.01
CA ASP A 150 22.73 -3.39 -7.72
C ASP A 150 21.22 -3.10 -7.78
N ILE A 151 20.85 -1.82 -7.77
CA ILE A 151 19.44 -1.39 -7.83
C ILE A 151 18.74 -1.96 -9.06
N THR A 152 19.40 -1.96 -10.22
CA THR A 152 18.83 -2.48 -11.47
C THR A 152 18.52 -3.96 -11.35
N LEU A 153 19.44 -4.74 -10.78
CA LEU A 153 19.22 -6.16 -10.54
C LEU A 153 18.10 -6.39 -9.52
N GLY A 154 18.05 -5.56 -8.46
CA GLY A 154 16.95 -5.56 -7.48
C GLY A 154 15.58 -5.31 -8.13
N VAL A 155 15.48 -4.36 -9.06
CA VAL A 155 14.25 -4.10 -9.84
C VAL A 155 13.87 -5.32 -10.67
N ILE A 156 14.82 -5.91 -11.38
CA ILE A 156 14.56 -7.08 -12.25
C ILE A 156 14.05 -8.26 -11.42
N ILE A 157 14.68 -8.55 -10.28
CA ILE A 157 14.25 -9.64 -9.37
C ILE A 157 12.84 -9.37 -8.86
N GLY A 158 12.58 -8.15 -8.36
CA GLY A 158 11.27 -7.78 -7.85
C GLY A 158 10.18 -7.87 -8.92
N MET A 159 10.45 -7.34 -10.11
CA MET A 159 9.53 -7.41 -11.25
C MET A 159 9.23 -8.85 -11.66
N ALA A 160 10.25 -9.72 -11.74
CA ALA A 160 10.07 -11.11 -12.10
C ALA A 160 9.17 -11.85 -11.09
N ILE A 161 9.40 -11.66 -9.79
CA ILE A 161 8.60 -12.28 -8.73
C ILE A 161 7.14 -11.80 -8.79
N VAL A 162 6.93 -10.48 -8.88
CA VAL A 162 5.60 -9.87 -8.96
C VAL A 162 4.86 -10.35 -10.21
N PHE A 163 5.54 -10.37 -11.35
CA PHE A 163 4.98 -10.87 -12.60
C PHE A 163 4.54 -12.34 -12.49
N LEU A 164 5.38 -13.20 -11.91
CA LEU A 164 5.07 -14.63 -11.76
C LEU A 164 3.79 -14.85 -10.95
N TYR A 165 3.68 -14.29 -9.74
CA TYR A 165 2.49 -14.54 -8.91
C TYR A 165 1.25 -13.80 -9.43
N ALA A 166 1.40 -12.63 -10.08
CA ALA A 166 0.28 -11.90 -10.65
C ALA A 166 -0.35 -12.63 -11.84
N VAL A 167 0.50 -13.13 -12.76
CA VAL A 167 0.03 -13.87 -13.95
C VAL A 167 -0.54 -15.24 -13.56
N LEU A 168 0.04 -15.92 -12.58
CA LEU A 168 -0.45 -17.22 -12.13
C LEU A 168 -1.77 -17.12 -11.35
N GLY A 169 -1.92 -16.09 -10.50
CA GLY A 169 -3.05 -15.98 -9.58
C GLY A 169 -4.29 -15.29 -10.14
N GLY A 170 -4.16 -14.41 -11.12
CA GLY A 170 -5.24 -13.51 -11.55
C GLY A 170 -5.77 -12.64 -10.39
N MET A 171 -6.91 -11.98 -10.56
CA MET A 171 -7.48 -11.06 -9.57
C MET A 171 -7.73 -11.75 -8.22
N LYS A 172 -8.20 -13.01 -8.21
CA LYS A 172 -8.41 -13.77 -6.98
C LYS A 172 -7.10 -13.98 -6.22
N GLY A 173 -6.06 -14.44 -6.91
CA GLY A 173 -4.73 -14.61 -6.31
C GLY A 173 -4.17 -13.30 -5.81
N ILE A 174 -4.24 -12.24 -6.62
CA ILE A 174 -3.78 -10.89 -6.24
C ILE A 174 -4.47 -10.42 -4.97
N THR A 175 -5.81 -10.49 -4.90
CA THR A 175 -6.54 -10.07 -3.70
C THR A 175 -6.09 -10.82 -2.45
N TYR A 176 -5.99 -12.16 -2.48
CA TYR A 176 -5.55 -12.90 -1.30
C TYR A 176 -4.08 -12.67 -0.96
N THR A 177 -3.20 -12.45 -1.95
CA THR A 177 -1.82 -12.02 -1.67
C THR A 177 -1.77 -10.65 -1.01
N GLN A 178 -2.61 -9.70 -1.46
CA GLN A 178 -2.70 -8.37 -0.86
C GLN A 178 -3.29 -8.42 0.56
N VAL A 179 -4.24 -9.33 0.84
CA VAL A 179 -4.71 -9.57 2.23
C VAL A 179 -3.54 -10.03 3.12
N ALA A 180 -2.70 -10.94 2.65
CA ALA A 180 -1.53 -11.38 3.41
C ALA A 180 -0.52 -10.22 3.59
N GLN A 181 -0.27 -9.43 2.55
CA GLN A 181 0.58 -8.24 2.60
C GLN A 181 0.06 -7.22 3.60
N TYR A 182 -1.25 -6.96 3.63
CA TYR A 182 -1.89 -6.09 4.60
C TYR A 182 -1.55 -6.49 6.03
N CYS A 183 -1.71 -7.78 6.37
CA CYS A 183 -1.42 -8.27 7.72
C CYS A 183 0.04 -8.05 8.10
N VAL A 184 0.97 -8.29 7.17
CA VAL A 184 2.41 -8.05 7.39
C VAL A 184 2.69 -6.56 7.59
N LEU A 185 2.11 -5.70 6.76
CA LEU A 185 2.33 -4.24 6.82
C LEU A 185 1.75 -3.63 8.10
N ILE A 186 0.50 -3.97 8.46
CA ILE A 186 -0.11 -3.47 9.69
C ILE A 186 0.68 -3.93 10.91
N PHE A 187 1.16 -5.17 10.94
CA PHE A 187 2.01 -5.64 12.01
C PHE A 187 3.33 -4.83 12.07
N ALA A 188 3.98 -4.65 10.92
CA ALA A 188 5.23 -3.89 10.81
C ALA A 188 5.10 -2.42 11.23
N PHE A 189 3.95 -1.78 10.97
CA PHE A 189 3.68 -0.41 11.44
C PHE A 189 3.28 -0.34 12.91
N SER A 190 2.43 -1.26 13.36
CA SER A 190 1.84 -1.21 14.70
C SER A 190 2.87 -1.50 15.78
N VAL A 191 3.79 -2.44 15.55
CA VAL A 191 4.77 -2.85 16.57
C VAL A 191 5.67 -1.68 17.01
N PRO A 192 6.35 -0.94 16.10
CA PRO A 192 7.13 0.23 16.49
C PRO A 192 6.27 1.32 17.12
N ALA A 193 5.08 1.59 16.55
CA ALA A 193 4.20 2.64 17.07
C ALA A 193 3.75 2.35 18.52
N ILE A 194 3.35 1.12 18.81
CA ILE A 194 2.97 0.65 20.16
C ILE A 194 4.17 0.76 21.11
N TYR A 195 5.34 0.29 20.69
CA TYR A 195 6.52 0.32 21.54
C TYR A 195 6.97 1.74 21.88
N ILE A 196 6.97 2.65 20.90
CA ILE A 196 7.25 4.07 21.11
C ILE A 196 6.23 4.69 22.08
N SER A 197 4.94 4.38 21.90
CA SER A 197 3.89 4.87 22.80
C SER A 197 4.12 4.41 24.24
N ILE A 198 4.44 3.13 24.47
CA ILE A 198 4.74 2.60 25.81
C ILE A 198 5.95 3.32 26.41
N MET A 199 7.02 3.49 25.64
CA MET A 199 8.26 4.12 26.11
C MET A 199 8.08 5.60 26.47
N LEU A 200 7.21 6.31 25.74
CA LEU A 200 7.01 7.75 25.94
C LEU A 200 5.95 8.06 26.98
N THR A 201 4.86 7.29 27.03
CA THR A 201 3.67 7.64 27.83
C THR A 201 3.12 6.51 28.70
N GLY A 202 3.67 5.30 28.56
CA GLY A 202 3.23 4.12 29.31
C GLY A 202 1.97 3.48 28.73
N ASN A 203 1.36 4.09 27.71
CA ASN A 203 0.16 3.58 27.06
C ASN A 203 0.53 2.67 25.88
N ALA A 204 -0.02 1.45 25.88
CA ALA A 204 0.17 0.49 24.78
C ALA A 204 -0.63 0.83 23.52
N VAL A 205 -1.61 1.72 23.61
CA VAL A 205 -2.43 2.15 22.47
C VAL A 205 -1.93 3.53 22.02
N PRO A 206 -1.25 3.65 20.86
CA PRO A 206 -0.68 4.92 20.41
C PRO A 206 -1.66 6.08 20.36
N GLN A 207 -2.91 5.80 19.99
CA GLN A 207 -3.98 6.80 19.94
C GLN A 207 -4.30 7.38 21.32
N LEU A 208 -4.25 6.55 22.38
CA LEU A 208 -4.39 7.02 23.75
C LEU A 208 -3.08 7.68 24.24
N GLY A 209 -1.94 7.15 23.78
CA GLY A 209 -0.61 7.71 24.03
C GLY A 209 -0.49 9.18 23.62
N PHE A 210 -1.02 9.56 22.46
CA PHE A 210 -1.03 10.96 22.02
C PHE A 210 -1.72 11.89 23.03
N GLY A 211 -2.81 11.46 23.67
CA GLY A 211 -3.54 12.27 24.65
C GLY A 211 -2.97 12.24 26.07
N SER A 212 -1.80 11.62 26.28
CA SER A 212 -1.22 11.41 27.60
C SER A 212 0.11 12.14 27.80
N ASP A 213 0.47 12.36 29.06
CA ASP A 213 1.71 13.01 29.45
C ASP A 213 2.92 12.10 29.21
N LEU A 214 4.06 12.73 28.97
CA LEU A 214 5.35 12.05 28.88
C LEU A 214 5.75 11.50 30.25
N ILE A 215 6.22 10.25 30.29
CA ILE A 215 6.74 9.61 31.52
C ILE A 215 7.89 10.43 32.12
N ASN A 216 8.76 10.95 31.26
CA ASN A 216 9.99 11.65 31.67
C ASN A 216 9.78 13.14 31.95
N GLU A 217 8.65 13.72 31.51
CA GLU A 217 8.31 15.15 31.67
C GLU A 217 6.83 15.26 32.11
N PRO A 218 6.51 14.97 33.40
CA PRO A 218 5.13 15.01 33.89
C PRO A 218 4.51 16.40 33.70
N GLY A 219 3.29 16.46 33.13
CA GLY A 219 2.59 17.70 32.81
C GLY A 219 2.84 18.24 31.40
N VAL A 220 3.72 17.61 30.60
CA VAL A 220 3.85 17.87 29.16
C VAL A 220 3.16 16.74 28.39
N SER A 221 2.11 17.09 27.65
CA SER A 221 1.43 16.16 26.74
C SER A 221 2.36 15.75 25.60
N LEU A 222 2.28 14.49 25.18
CA LEU A 222 3.00 14.01 23.98
C LEU A 222 2.65 14.86 22.75
N LEU A 223 1.39 15.29 22.60
CA LEU A 223 0.99 16.15 21.49
C LEU A 223 1.68 17.51 21.52
N ASP A 224 1.77 18.15 22.69
CA ASP A 224 2.41 19.47 22.80
C ASP A 224 3.91 19.39 22.45
N LYS A 225 4.57 18.30 22.86
CA LYS A 225 5.97 18.05 22.50
C LYS A 225 6.15 17.85 20.99
N LEU A 226 5.25 17.10 20.36
CA LEU A 226 5.28 16.83 18.92
C LEU A 226 4.97 18.09 18.10
N ASP A 227 4.03 18.92 18.55
CA ASP A 227 3.71 20.20 17.91
C ASP A 227 4.91 21.16 17.95
N GLY A 228 5.63 21.21 19.08
CA GLY A 228 6.88 21.96 19.21
C GLY A 228 7.98 21.48 18.25
N LEU A 229 8.24 20.17 18.19
CA LEU A 229 9.21 19.58 17.26
C LEU A 229 8.85 19.84 15.79
N SER A 230 7.56 19.84 15.48
CA SER A 230 7.02 20.11 14.15
C SER A 230 7.24 21.55 13.69
N THR A 231 7.37 22.50 14.63
CA THR A 231 7.72 23.91 14.32
C THR A 231 9.23 24.17 14.23
N GLU A 232 10.06 23.27 14.75
CA GLU A 232 11.53 23.39 14.75
C GLU A 232 12.20 22.72 13.54
N LEU A 233 11.47 21.85 12.82
CA LEU A 233 11.87 21.17 11.58
C LEU A 233 11.48 21.98 10.33
#